data_AF-A0AAV6U8H5-F1
#
_entry.id   AF-A0AAV6U8H5-F1
#
_cell.length_a   1.000
_cell.length_b   1.000
_cell.length_c   1.000
_cell.angle_alpha   90.00
_cell.angle_beta   90.00
_cell.angle_gamma   90.00
#
_symmetry.space_group_name_H-M   'P 1'
#
loop_
_entity.id
_entity.type
_entity.pdbx_description
1 polymer ?
#
loop_
_entity_poly.entity_id
_entity_poly.type
_entity_poly.pdbx_seq_one_letter_code
_entity_poly.pdbx_strand_id
1 'polypeptide(L)' 'MNCLPCAVLSSHKSVFWRPQRGKPETHLATVEALYYFVRDVFALSTSLAYDGRYDNLLFFFRHTHRQLRQVYRDKLDAK' A
#
# COMPACT_ATOMS: atom_id res chain seq x y z
N MET A 1 17.95 -5.07 25.25
CA MET A 1 18.09 -4.78 23.81
C MET A 1 17.01 -3.78 23.43
N ASN A 2 17.36 -2.52 23.22
CA ASN A 2 16.40 -1.57 22.67
C ASN A 2 16.33 -1.84 21.16
N CYS A 3 15.28 -2.55 20.74
CA CYS A 3 14.95 -2.68 19.33
C CYS A 3 14.75 -1.28 18.73
N LEU A 4 15.09 -1.14 17.44
CA LEU A 4 14.82 0.11 16.72
C LEU A 4 13.33 0.45 16.82
N PRO A 5 12.97 1.72 17.05
CA PRO A 5 11.59 2.14 17.11
C PRO A 5 10.90 1.81 15.77
N CYS A 6 9.75 1.14 15.85
CA CYS A 6 8.96 0.75 14.69
C CYS A 6 7.84 1.76 14.50
N ALA A 7 7.84 2.45 13.36
CA ALA A 7 6.74 3.32 12.95
C ALA A 7 5.75 2.51 12.09
N VAL A 8 4.45 2.62 12.40
CA VAL A 8 3.37 1.94 11.68
C VAL A 8 2.38 2.98 11.18
N LEU A 9 2.12 2.96 9.88
CA LEU A 9 1.05 3.74 9.26
C LEU A 9 -0.23 2.90 9.26
N SER A 10 -1.28 3.39 9.92
CA SER A 10 -2.55 2.67 10.11
C SER A 10 -3.79 3.48 9.71
N SER A 11 -3.61 4.71 9.20
CA SER A 11 -4.66 5.61 8.72
C SER A 11 -5.31 5.16 7.40
N HIS A 12 -4.69 4.20 6.70
CA HIS A 12 -5.12 3.75 5.38
C HIS A 12 -5.32 2.24 5.34
N LYS A 13 -6.36 1.83 4.61
CA LYS A 13 -6.57 0.43 4.26
C LYS A 13 -5.75 0.07 3.03
N SER A 14 -5.16 -1.12 3.03
CA SER A 14 -4.44 -1.64 1.87
C SER A 14 -5.41 -2.03 0.76
N VAL A 15 -5.22 -1.49 -0.43
CA VAL A 15 -5.95 -1.87 -1.66
C VAL A 15 -5.29 -3.08 -2.33
N PHE A 16 -4.06 -3.37 -1.91
CA PHE A 16 -3.27 -4.49 -2.35
C PHE A 16 -3.12 -5.55 -1.26
N TRP A 17 -4.12 -5.61 -0.38
CA TRP A 17 -4.09 -6.45 0.80
C TRP A 17 -3.89 -7.92 0.44
N ARG A 18 -2.96 -8.55 1.15
CA ARG A 18 -2.79 -10.00 1.17
C ARG A 18 -3.11 -10.45 2.59
N PRO A 19 -4.11 -11.32 2.80
CA PRO A 19 -4.45 -11.79 4.14
C PRO A 19 -3.21 -12.34 4.84
N GLN A 20 -2.79 -11.66 5.92
CA GLN A 20 -1.71 -12.10 6.78
C GLN A 20 -2.29 -12.48 8.15
N ARG A 21 -1.84 -13.63 8.68
CA ARG A 21 -2.34 -14.14 9.96
C ARG A 21 -2.10 -13.13 11.08
N GLY A 22 -3.18 -12.73 11.76
CA GLY A 22 -3.12 -11.79 12.88
C GLY A 22 -2.82 -10.34 12.50
N LYS A 23 -2.96 -9.97 11.22
CA LYS A 23 -2.74 -8.59 10.75
C LYS A 23 -4.04 -7.98 10.22
N PRO A 24 -4.36 -6.72 10.59
CA PRO A 24 -5.54 -6.03 10.06
C PRO A 24 -5.31 -5.60 8.60
N GLU A 25 -6.39 -5.27 7.89
CA GLU A 25 -6.35 -4.74 6.51
C GLU A 25 -5.62 -3.38 6.38
N THR A 26 -5.30 -2.74 7.50
CA THR A 26 -4.47 -1.53 7.56
C THR A 26 -2.97 -1.84 7.54
N HIS A 27 -2.54 -3.11 7.54
CA HIS A 27 -1.15 -3.46 7.20
C HIS A 27 -0.91 -3.22 5.71
N LEU A 28 -0.42 -2.03 5.40
CA LEU A 28 -0.09 -1.62 4.05
C LEU A 28 0.97 -2.53 3.43
N ALA A 29 0.84 -2.79 2.12
CA ALA A 29 1.97 -3.31 1.36
C ALA A 29 3.14 -2.31 1.43
N THR A 30 4.38 -2.78 1.33
CA THR A 30 5.57 -1.91 1.42
C THR A 30 5.49 -0.70 0.49
N VAL A 31 4.97 -0.88 -0.73
CA VAL A 31 4.81 0.21 -1.70
C VAL A 31 3.72 1.20 -1.31
N GLU A 32 2.63 0.75 -0.67
CA GLU A 32 1.59 1.64 -0.15
C GLU A 32 2.10 2.41 1.06
N ALA A 33 2.85 1.76 1.94
CA ALA A 33 3.50 2.42 3.07
C ALA A 33 4.44 3.53 2.58
N LEU A 34 5.24 3.28 1.54
CA LEU A 34 6.10 4.29 0.94
C LEU A 34 5.29 5.43 0.31
N TYR A 35 4.26 5.10 -0.47
CA TYR A 35 3.39 6.09 -1.12
C TYR A 35 2.70 7.01 -0.11
N TYR A 36 2.08 6.45 0.92
CA TYR A 36 1.42 7.23 1.96
C TYR A 36 2.43 8.02 2.80
N PHE A 37 3.59 7.44 3.11
CA PHE A 37 4.65 8.17 3.81
C PHE A 37 5.06 9.46 3.08
N VAL A 38 5.40 9.38 1.79
CA VAL A 38 5.84 10.57 1.03
C VAL A 38 4.71 11.58 0.84
N ARG A 39 3.47 11.10 0.64
CA ARG A 39 2.29 11.96 0.51
C ARG A 39 1.97 12.69 1.81
N ASP A 40 2.05 12.00 2.94
CA ASP A 40 1.75 12.56 4.25
C ASP A 40 2.86 13.54 4.68
N VAL A 41 4.13 13.22 4.42
CA VAL A 41 5.26 14.17 4.61
C VAL A 41 5.06 15.43 3.77
N PHE A 42 4.64 15.30 2.52
CA PHE A 42 4.31 16.44 1.68
C PHE A 42 3.18 17.28 2.28
N ALA A 43 2.07 16.65 2.67
CA ALA A 43 0.93 17.34 3.28
C ALA A 43 1.29 18.06 4.60
N LEU A 44 2.29 17.55 5.35
CA LEU A 44 2.77 18.18 6.57
C LEU A 44 3.79 19.30 6.32
N SER A 45 4.52 19.25 5.20
CA SER A 45 5.60 20.21 4.89
C SER A 45 5.15 21.37 4.03
N THR A 46 3.96 21.31 3.43
CA THR A 46 3.43 22.35 2.55
C THR A 46 1.96 22.64 2.78
N SER A 47 1.52 23.85 2.44
CA SER A 47 0.10 24.23 2.42
C SER A 47 -0.57 24.02 1.07
N LEU A 48 0.17 23.54 0.07
CA LEU A 48 -0.34 23.25 -1.26
C LEU A 48 -1.25 22.02 -1.26
N ALA A 49 -2.27 22.06 -2.12
CA ALA A 49 -3.10 20.90 -2.39
C ALA A 49 -2.28 19.80 -3.08
N TYR A 50 -2.59 18.53 -2.76
CA TYR A 50 -1.97 17.38 -3.41
C TYR A 50 -2.39 17.28 -4.88
N ASP A 51 -1.42 17.15 -5.77
CA ASP A 51 -1.57 17.19 -7.23
C ASP A 51 -1.26 15.85 -7.92
N GLY A 52 -1.15 14.76 -7.16
CA GLY A 52 -0.86 13.43 -7.72
C GLY A 52 0.63 13.18 -8.02
N ARG A 53 1.54 14.06 -7.59
CA ARG A 53 3.00 13.96 -7.86
C ARG A 53 3.66 12.62 -7.50
N TYR A 54 3.07 11.84 -6.59
CA TYR A 54 3.61 10.54 -6.16
C TYR A 54 2.82 9.34 -6.71
N ASP A 55 1.75 9.56 -7.49
CA ASP A 55 0.86 8.49 -7.97
C ASP A 55 1.59 7.48 -8.85
N ASN A 56 2.63 7.93 -9.57
CA ASN A 56 3.47 7.07 -10.42
C ASN A 56 4.21 5.99 -9.62
N LEU A 57 4.43 6.15 -8.30
CA LEU A 57 5.00 5.09 -7.46
C LEU A 57 4.16 3.81 -7.49
N LEU A 58 2.84 3.93 -7.69
CA LEU A 58 1.92 2.81 -7.72
C LEU A 58 1.71 2.23 -9.12
N PHE A 59 2.27 2.82 -10.18
CA PHE A 59 1.93 2.49 -11.56
C PHE A 59 2.18 1.01 -11.90
N PHE A 60 3.42 0.56 -11.79
CA PHE A 60 3.79 -0.83 -12.10
C PHE A 60 3.16 -1.82 -11.13
N PHE A 61 3.02 -1.43 -9.87
CA PHE A 61 2.42 -2.27 -8.85
C PHE A 61 0.94 -2.51 -9.11
N ARG A 62 0.19 -1.47 -9.46
CA ARG A 62 -1.23 -1.58 -9.82
C ARG A 62 -1.43 -2.53 -11.01
N HIS A 63 -0.56 -2.43 -12.03
CA HIS A 63 -0.62 -3.27 -13.21
C HIS A 63 -0.39 -4.76 -12.88
N THR A 64 0.74 -5.08 -12.26
CA THR A 64 1.11 -6.46 -11.91
C THR A 64 0.14 -7.06 -10.90
N HIS A 65 -0.36 -6.27 -9.94
CA HIS A 65 -1.35 -6.72 -8.98
C HIS A 65 -2.69 -7.07 -9.63
N ARG A 66 -3.11 -6.35 -10.68
CA ARG A 66 -4.33 -6.69 -11.44
C ARG A 66 -4.19 -8.04 -12.13
N GLN A 67 -3.06 -8.27 -12.81
CA GLN A 67 -2.78 -9.55 -13.47
C GLN A 67 -2.77 -10.71 -12.49
N LEU A 68 -2.09 -10.57 -11.35
CA LEU A 68 -2.08 -11.61 -10.32
C LEU A 68 -3.48 -11.93 -9.79
N ARG A 69 -4.29 -10.90 -9.49
CA ARG A 69 -5.67 -11.12 -9.03
C ARG A 69 -6.52 -11.88 -10.05
N GLN A 70 -6.30 -11.63 -11.34
CA GLN A 70 -6.98 -12.36 -12.41
C GLN A 70 -6.56 -13.84 -12.39
N VAL A 71 -5.26 -14.13 -12.40
CA VAL A 71 -4.75 -15.51 -12.35
C VAL A 71 -5.26 -16.29 -11.12
N TYR A 72 -5.34 -15.66 -9.95
CA TYR A 72 -5.89 -16.31 -8.75
C TYR A 72 -7.39 -16.58 -8.87
N ARG A 73 -8.15 -15.69 -9.51
CA ARG A 73 -9.59 -15.88 -9.76
C ARG A 73 -9.82 -17.04 -10.71
N ASP A 74 -9.12 -17.06 -11.85
CA ASP A 74 -9.26 -18.11 -12.85
C ASP A 74 -8.94 -19.51 -12.26
N LYS A 75 -7.96 -19.59 -11.35
CA LYS A 75 -7.63 -20.83 -10.63
C LYS A 75 -8.68 -21.26 -9.61
N LEU A 76 -9.45 -20.32 -9.05
CA LEU A 76 -10.55 -20.64 -8.13
C LEU A 76 -11.77 -21.14 -8.89
N ASP A 77 -12.05 -20.56 -10.06
CA ASP A 77 -13.20 -20.94 -10.91
C ASP A 77 -12.98 -22.28 -11.64
N ALA A 78 -11.73 -22.67 -11.86
CA ALA A 78 -11.36 -23.94 -12.48
C ALA A 78 -11.41 -25.17 -11.52
N LYS A 79 -11.83 -24.97 -10.27
CA LYS A 79 -11.89 -26.01 -9.23
C LYS A 79 -13.33 -26.36 -8.89
#